data_AF-A0A942AIQ2-F1
#
_entry.id   AF-A0A942AIQ2-F1
#
_cell.length_a   1.000
_cell.length_b   1.000
_cell.length_c   1.000
_cell.angle_alpha   90.00
_cell.angle_beta   90.00
_cell.angle_gamma   90.00
#
_symmetry.space_group_name_H-M   'P 1'
#
loop_
_entity.id
_entity.type
_entity.pdbx_description
1 polymer ?
#
loop_
_entity_poly.entity_id
_entity_poly.type
_entity_poly.pdbx_seq_one_letter_code
_entity_poly.pdbx_strand_id
1 'polypeptide(L)'
;MNEDLIKKIFPTKEMQEDFLTYEKLNEADRDKFMAEKQEQFAQEPADIHKRRVEDAIKAGENTVEELQELFILKQVQNVSPFISLSEISKTYFGKSRGWLSQRLHENKVRGRRVSLKPEEINILKSALLDISDKLKHTAMQLDFS
;
A
#
# COMPACT_ATOMS: atom_id res chain seq x y z
N MET A 1 13.66 -2.01 -3.71
CA MET A 1 12.23 -2.40 -3.49
C MET A 1 12.11 -3.93 -3.57
N ASN A 2 11.10 -4.63 -3.02
CA ASN A 2 11.01 -6.10 -3.22
C ASN A 2 10.43 -6.46 -4.60
N GLU A 3 10.71 -7.67 -5.10
CA GLU A 3 10.35 -8.08 -6.46
C GLU A 3 8.83 -8.06 -6.73
N ASP A 4 8.03 -8.46 -5.73
CA ASP A 4 6.57 -8.46 -5.84
C ASP A 4 6.00 -7.06 -6.00
N LEU A 5 6.55 -6.07 -5.29
CA LEU A 5 6.13 -4.68 -5.42
C LEU A 5 6.59 -4.07 -6.74
N ILE A 6 7.77 -4.43 -7.23
CA ILE A 6 8.25 -4.02 -8.56
C ILE A 6 7.29 -4.53 -9.64
N LYS A 7 6.88 -5.79 -9.58
CA LYS A 7 5.89 -6.37 -10.52
C LYS A 7 4.51 -5.74 -10.42
N LYS A 8 4.11 -5.32 -9.23
CA LYS A 8 2.81 -4.67 -9.02
C LYS A 8 2.79 -3.23 -9.53
N ILE A 9 3.85 -2.46 -9.31
CA ILE A 9 3.94 -1.07 -9.78
C ILE A 9 4.19 -1.04 -11.29
N PHE A 10 5.20 -1.74 -11.77
CA PHE A 10 5.65 -1.63 -13.16
C PHE A 10 5.01 -2.73 -14.04
N PRO A 11 4.12 -2.37 -14.99
CA PRO A 11 3.32 -3.33 -15.73
C PRO A 11 4.13 -4.15 -16.75
N THR A 12 5.26 -3.63 -17.24
CA THR A 12 6.08 -4.29 -18.27
C THR A 12 7.43 -4.74 -17.73
N LYS A 13 7.99 -5.81 -18.32
CA LYS A 13 9.34 -6.28 -17.97
C LYS A 13 10.41 -5.21 -18.21
N GLU A 14 10.27 -4.45 -19.29
CA GLU A 14 11.18 -3.35 -19.61
C GLU A 14 11.21 -2.31 -18.48
N MET A 15 10.05 -1.86 -18.00
CA MET A 15 9.98 -0.90 -16.89
C MET A 15 10.58 -1.47 -15.59
N GLN A 16 10.41 -2.78 -15.35
CA GLN A 16 11.00 -3.45 -14.19
C GLN A 16 12.53 -3.50 -14.27
N GLU A 17 13.07 -3.85 -15.44
CA GLU A 17 14.52 -3.89 -15.71
C GLU A 17 15.14 -2.49 -15.67
N ASP A 18 14.46 -1.50 -16.24
CA ASP A 18 14.88 -0.10 -16.21
C ASP A 18 14.95 0.42 -14.77
N PHE A 19 13.93 0.16 -13.96
CA PHE A 19 13.93 0.51 -12.55
C PHE A 19 15.07 -0.16 -11.78
N LEU A 20 15.26 -1.48 -11.96
CA LEU A 20 16.32 -2.24 -11.28
C LEU A 20 17.72 -1.80 -11.70
N THR A 21 17.87 -1.33 -12.94
CA THR A 21 19.10 -0.73 -13.43
C THR A 21 19.32 0.61 -12.75
N TYR A 22 18.34 1.52 -12.83
CA TYR A 22 18.39 2.84 -12.22
C TYR A 22 18.68 2.82 -10.70
N GLU A 23 18.08 1.86 -9.96
CA GLU A 23 18.29 1.70 -8.51
C GLU A 23 19.76 1.43 -8.15
N LYS A 24 20.52 0.76 -9.03
CA LYS A 24 21.92 0.39 -8.82
C LYS A 24 22.93 1.47 -9.23
N LEU A 25 22.49 2.47 -10.00
CA LEU A 25 23.35 3.53 -10.51
C LEU A 25 23.61 4.61 -9.44
N ASN A 26 24.79 5.24 -9.54
CA ASN A 26 25.09 6.48 -8.83
C ASN A 26 24.40 7.67 -9.52
N GLU A 27 24.48 8.85 -8.93
CA GLU A 27 23.80 10.05 -9.44
C GLU A 27 24.22 10.43 -10.87
N ALA A 28 25.53 10.46 -11.17
CA ALA A 28 26.02 10.80 -12.50
C ALA A 28 25.57 9.80 -13.57
N ASP A 29 25.58 8.51 -13.24
CA ASP A 29 25.13 7.46 -14.16
C ASP A 29 23.60 7.43 -14.32
N ARG A 30 22.84 7.88 -13.30
CA ARG A 30 21.37 8.04 -13.41
C ARG A 30 21.00 9.13 -14.41
N ASP A 31 21.66 10.27 -14.36
CA ASP A 31 21.42 11.36 -15.31
C ASP A 31 21.69 10.90 -16.74
N LYS A 32 22.81 10.19 -16.93
CA LYS A 32 23.16 9.60 -18.23
C LYS A 32 22.11 8.58 -18.69
N PHE A 33 21.71 7.65 -17.82
CA PHE A 33 20.69 6.65 -18.12
C PHE A 33 19.35 7.29 -18.53
N MET A 34 18.92 8.34 -17.82
CA MET A 34 17.67 9.04 -18.15
C MET A 34 17.77 9.80 -19.48
N ALA A 35 18.92 10.41 -19.78
CA ALA A 35 19.14 11.07 -21.06
C ALA A 35 19.10 10.08 -22.23
N GLU A 36 19.75 8.92 -22.11
CA GLU A 36 19.73 7.85 -23.10
C GLU A 36 18.31 7.32 -23.33
N LYS A 37 17.52 7.11 -22.26
CA LYS A 37 16.13 6.69 -22.36
C LYS A 37 15.25 7.75 -23.03
N GLN A 38 15.46 9.02 -22.72
CA GLN A 38 14.73 10.11 -23.34
C GLN A 38 15.00 10.19 -24.85
N GLU A 39 16.25 10.03 -25.27
CA GLU A 39 16.61 9.98 -26.68
C GLU A 39 16.01 8.75 -27.38
N GLN A 40 16.05 7.58 -26.75
CA GLN A 40 15.39 6.37 -27.24
C GLN A 40 13.89 6.63 -27.47
N PHE A 41 13.19 7.19 -26.48
CA PHE A 41 11.74 7.45 -26.57
C PHE A 41 11.39 8.52 -27.60
N ALA A 42 12.29 9.47 -27.88
CA ALA A 42 12.09 10.49 -28.91
C ALA A 42 12.18 9.91 -30.33
N GLN A 43 12.89 8.80 -30.51
CA GLN A 43 13.07 8.13 -31.80
C GLN A 43 12.06 6.98 -32.02
N GLU A 44 11.19 6.70 -31.05
CA GLU A 44 10.22 5.60 -31.14
C GLU A 44 9.06 5.91 -32.11
N PRO A 45 8.55 4.89 -32.83
CA PRO A 45 7.33 5.02 -33.62
C PRO A 45 6.12 5.47 -32.77
N ALA A 46 5.20 6.21 -33.38
CA ALA A 46 4.07 6.81 -32.66
C ALA A 46 3.16 5.79 -31.94
N ASP A 47 2.99 4.60 -32.49
CA ASP A 47 2.21 3.52 -31.89
C ASP A 47 2.88 2.91 -30.65
N ILE A 48 4.22 2.80 -30.68
CA ILE A 48 5.02 2.37 -29.53
C ILE A 48 5.03 3.45 -28.45
N HIS A 49 5.24 4.71 -28.83
CA HIS A 49 5.20 5.84 -27.91
C HIS A 49 3.86 5.93 -27.16
N LYS A 50 2.74 5.77 -27.88
CA LYS A 50 1.41 5.74 -27.26
C LYS A 50 1.27 4.65 -26.20
N ARG A 51 1.70 3.41 -26.51
CA ARG A 51 1.67 2.30 -25.54
C ARG A 51 2.54 2.59 -24.32
N ARG A 52 3.73 3.16 -24.52
CA ARG A 52 4.63 3.52 -23.42
C ARG A 52 4.01 4.56 -22.47
N VAL A 53 3.32 5.56 -23.02
CA VAL A 53 2.58 6.54 -22.21
C VAL A 53 1.45 5.85 -21.42
N GLU A 54 0.69 4.95 -22.04
CA GLU A 54 -0.36 4.18 -21.37
C GLU A 54 0.21 3.32 -20.22
N ASP A 55 1.32 2.62 -20.46
CA ASP A 55 2.01 1.83 -19.43
C ASP A 55 2.55 2.71 -18.28
N ALA A 56 3.03 3.91 -18.59
CA ALA A 56 3.55 4.85 -17.59
C ALA A 56 2.42 5.41 -16.70
N ILE A 57 1.26 5.74 -17.30
CA ILE A 57 0.06 6.13 -16.56
C ILE A 57 -0.36 5.01 -15.60
N LYS A 58 -0.43 3.78 -16.10
CA LYS A 58 -0.78 2.60 -15.31
C LYS A 58 0.20 2.37 -14.16
N ALA A 59 1.50 2.55 -14.38
CA ALA A 59 2.49 2.47 -13.31
C ALA A 59 2.29 3.54 -12.22
N GLY A 60 1.90 4.75 -12.63
CA GLY A 60 1.51 5.83 -11.73
C GLY A 60 0.27 5.46 -10.89
N GLU A 61 -0.77 4.94 -11.52
CA GLU A 61 -1.99 4.47 -10.83
C GLU A 61 -1.68 3.37 -9.80
N ASN A 62 -0.92 2.34 -10.19
CA ASN A 62 -0.49 1.28 -9.29
C ASN A 62 0.29 1.83 -8.08
N THR A 63 1.14 2.85 -8.30
CA THR A 63 1.90 3.51 -7.23
C THR A 63 0.99 4.26 -6.26
N VAL A 64 -0.02 4.97 -6.77
CA VAL A 64 -0.99 5.70 -5.93
C VAL A 64 -1.78 4.73 -5.07
N GLU A 65 -2.30 3.64 -5.64
CA GLU A 65 -3.01 2.59 -4.89
C GLU A 65 -2.13 2.03 -3.76
N GLU A 66 -0.87 1.77 -4.05
CA GLU A 66 0.12 1.28 -3.10
C GLU A 66 0.37 2.25 -1.94
N LEU A 67 0.48 3.54 -2.24
CA LEU A 67 0.64 4.59 -1.23
C LEU A 67 -0.60 4.74 -0.35
N GLN A 68 -1.80 4.68 -0.94
CA GLN A 68 -3.06 4.74 -0.20
C GLN A 68 -3.17 3.59 0.80
N GLU A 69 -2.83 2.37 0.38
CA GLU A 69 -2.84 1.20 1.26
C GLU A 69 -1.88 1.38 2.44
N LEU A 70 -0.63 1.80 2.17
CA LEU A 70 0.36 2.07 3.21
C LEU A 70 -0.08 3.17 4.17
N PHE A 71 -0.75 4.21 3.67
CA PHE A 71 -1.28 5.28 4.49
C PHE A 71 -2.35 4.77 5.47
N ILE A 72 -3.32 3.97 4.98
CA ILE A 72 -4.36 3.38 5.83
C ILE A 72 -3.76 2.51 6.93
N LEU A 73 -2.80 1.64 6.58
CA LEU A 73 -2.15 0.77 7.55
C LEU A 73 -1.41 1.58 8.63
N LYS A 74 -0.72 2.66 8.26
CA LYS A 74 -0.06 3.57 9.22
C LYS A 74 -1.07 4.24 10.16
N GLN A 75 -2.20 4.71 9.63
CA GLN A 75 -3.25 5.33 10.47
C GLN A 75 -3.77 4.35 11.53
N VAL A 76 -4.01 3.09 11.14
CA VAL A 76 -4.47 2.05 12.07
C VAL A 76 -3.38 1.66 13.07
N GLN A 77 -2.12 1.59 12.64
CA GLN A 77 -0.99 1.33 13.54
C GLN A 77 -0.89 2.38 14.64
N ASN A 78 -1.12 3.67 14.33
CA ASN A 78 -1.06 4.76 15.31
C ASN A 78 -2.06 4.58 16.46
N VAL A 79 -3.23 3.99 16.20
CA VAL A 79 -4.27 3.75 17.22
C VAL A 79 -4.22 2.35 17.82
N SER A 80 -3.45 1.43 17.23
CA SER A 80 -3.36 0.03 17.66
C SER A 80 -3.00 -0.20 19.13
N PRO A 81 -2.21 0.66 19.81
CA PRO A 81 -1.95 0.49 21.25
C PRO A 81 -3.16 0.72 22.15
N PHE A 82 -4.19 1.42 21.65
CA PHE A 82 -5.39 1.80 22.41
C PHE A 82 -6.59 0.88 22.15
N ILE A 83 -6.48 -0.04 21.19
CA ILE A 83 -7.57 -0.90 20.75
C ILE A 83 -7.15 -2.37 20.74
N SER A 84 -8.09 -3.28 21.02
CA SER A 84 -7.83 -4.71 20.89
C SER A 84 -8.01 -5.16 19.44
N LEU A 85 -6.90 -5.28 18.71
CA LEU A 85 -6.90 -5.83 17.34
C LEU A 85 -7.48 -7.26 17.27
N SER A 86 -7.31 -8.03 18.35
CA SER A 86 -7.84 -9.39 18.45
C SER A 86 -9.35 -9.42 18.59
N GLU A 87 -9.91 -8.49 19.36
CA GLU A 87 -11.35 -8.34 19.52
C GLU A 87 -11.98 -7.80 18.24
N ILE A 88 -11.31 -6.85 17.57
CA ILE A 88 -11.77 -6.36 16.27
C ILE A 88 -11.84 -7.49 15.25
N SER A 89 -10.79 -8.31 15.17
CA SER A 89 -10.71 -9.45 14.25
C SER A 89 -11.87 -10.44 14.46
N LYS A 90 -12.19 -10.74 15.72
CA LYS A 90 -13.24 -11.71 16.05
C LYS A 90 -14.64 -11.13 15.81
N THR A 91 -14.87 -9.90 16.27
CA THR A 91 -16.21 -9.34 16.43
C THR A 91 -16.74 -8.66 15.17
N TYR A 92 -15.88 -8.00 14.39
CA TYR A 92 -16.31 -7.31 13.16
C TYR A 92 -15.95 -8.07 11.89
N PHE A 93 -14.82 -8.79 11.89
CA PHE A 93 -14.38 -9.54 10.71
C PHE A 93 -14.80 -11.01 10.71
N GLY A 94 -15.17 -11.58 11.87
CA GLY A 94 -15.44 -13.02 12.00
C GLY A 94 -14.21 -13.88 11.71
N LYS A 95 -13.01 -13.39 12.02
CA LYS A 95 -11.73 -14.04 11.75
C LYS A 95 -11.00 -14.45 13.04
N SER A 96 -9.87 -15.13 12.89
CA SER A 96 -9.02 -15.49 14.03
C SER A 96 -8.44 -14.24 14.71
N ARG A 97 -8.16 -14.33 16.01
CA ARG A 97 -7.65 -13.21 16.83
C ARG A 97 -6.36 -12.57 16.30
N GLY A 98 -5.52 -13.32 15.59
CA GLY A 98 -4.28 -12.80 14.99
C GLY A 98 -4.48 -12.11 13.64
N TRP A 99 -5.64 -12.26 13.00
CA TRP A 99 -5.85 -11.95 11.59
C TRP A 99 -5.57 -10.50 11.21
N LEU A 100 -6.06 -9.53 12.01
CA LEU A 100 -5.84 -8.11 11.74
C LEU A 100 -4.41 -7.68 12.08
N SER A 101 -3.84 -8.21 13.17
CA SER A 101 -2.45 -7.93 13.54
C SER A 101 -1.47 -8.39 12.46
N GLN A 102 -1.73 -9.55 11.84
CA GLN A 102 -0.95 -10.04 10.70
C GLN A 102 -1.00 -9.06 9.52
N ARG A 103 -2.17 -8.52 9.19
CA ARG A 103 -2.31 -7.54 8.10
C ARG A 103 -1.62 -6.21 8.40
N LEU A 104 -1.63 -5.78 9.66
CA LEU A 104 -0.96 -4.55 10.09
C LEU A 104 0.56 -4.69 10.15
N HIS A 105 1.10 -5.88 10.48
CA HIS A 105 2.52 -6.06 10.78
C HIS A 105 3.30 -6.94 9.77
N GLU A 106 2.65 -7.88 9.08
CA GLU A 106 3.32 -8.88 8.21
C GLU A 106 3.60 -8.41 6.76
N ASN A 107 3.61 -7.10 6.49
CA ASN A 107 4.06 -6.58 5.20
C ASN A 107 5.54 -6.87 4.87
N LYS A 108 6.34 -7.38 5.81
CA LYS A 108 7.80 -7.34 5.72
C LYS A 108 8.57 -8.67 5.66
N VAL A 109 7.94 -9.84 5.82
CA VAL A 109 8.72 -11.08 6.01
C VAL A 109 8.74 -12.03 4.80
N ARG A 110 7.73 -12.02 3.90
CA ARG A 110 7.65 -13.04 2.82
C ARG A 110 7.00 -12.60 1.49
N GLY A 111 7.22 -11.37 1.04
CA GLY A 111 6.83 -10.91 -0.31
C GLY A 111 5.32 -10.73 -0.57
N ARG A 112 4.47 -11.54 0.06
CA ARG A 112 3.01 -11.40 0.00
C ARG A 112 2.52 -10.41 1.03
N ARG A 113 2.16 -9.22 0.57
CA ARG A 113 1.33 -8.30 1.36
C ARG A 113 -0.06 -8.87 1.53
N VAL A 114 -0.50 -8.94 2.77
CA VAL A 114 -1.90 -9.23 3.09
C VAL A 114 -2.57 -7.89 3.28
N SER A 115 -2.98 -7.28 2.17
CA SER A 115 -3.71 -6.01 2.18
C SER A 115 -5.13 -6.22 2.71
N LEU A 116 -5.72 -5.15 3.25
CA LEU A 116 -7.17 -5.09 3.45
C LEU A 116 -7.82 -4.73 2.12
N LYS A 117 -8.84 -5.49 1.73
CA LYS A 117 -9.69 -5.13 0.59
C LYS A 117 -10.50 -3.85 0.89
N PRO A 118 -11.00 -3.12 -0.13
CA PRO A 118 -11.85 -1.95 0.07
C PRO A 118 -13.03 -2.20 1.03
N GLU A 119 -13.67 -3.37 0.94
CA GLU A 119 -14.77 -3.77 1.82
C GLU A 119 -14.28 -4.00 3.26
N GLU A 120 -13.09 -4.59 3.43
CA GLU A 120 -12.47 -4.82 4.73
C GLU A 120 -12.05 -3.50 5.40
N ILE A 121 -11.66 -2.49 4.62
CA ILE A 121 -11.40 -1.13 5.11
C ILE A 121 -12.68 -0.50 5.67
N ASN A 122 -13.83 -0.68 4.98
CA ASN A 122 -15.11 -0.19 5.48
C ASN A 122 -15.52 -0.88 6.78
N ILE A 123 -15.31 -2.19 6.91
CA ILE A 123 -15.54 -2.92 8.16
C ILE A 123 -14.64 -2.37 9.28
N LEU A 124 -13.35 -2.13 8.99
CA LEU A 124 -12.42 -1.56 9.98
C LEU A 124 -12.85 -0.16 10.43
N LYS A 125 -13.27 0.69 9.50
CA LYS A 125 -13.80 2.03 9.79
C LYS A 125 -15.01 1.94 10.73
N SER A 126 -15.99 1.09 10.41
CA SER A 126 -17.16 0.88 11.26
C SER A 126 -16.78 0.36 12.64
N ALA A 127 -15.82 -0.56 12.72
CA ALA A 127 -15.33 -1.10 13.98
C ALA A 127 -14.70 -0.03 14.89
N LEU A 128 -13.87 0.85 14.31
CA LEU A 128 -13.24 1.94 15.05
C LEU A 128 -14.27 2.96 15.56
N LEU A 129 -15.28 3.29 14.73
CA LEU A 129 -16.37 4.18 15.14
C LEU A 129 -17.20 3.58 16.28
N ASP A 130 -17.60 2.31 16.18
CA ASP A 130 -18.36 1.63 17.23
C ASP A 130 -17.56 1.52 18.55
N ILE A 131 -16.25 1.24 18.47
CA ILE A 131 -15.37 1.26 19.65
C ILE A 131 -15.31 2.66 20.28
N SER A 132 -15.21 3.72 19.46
CA SER A 132 -15.22 5.10 19.95
C SER A 132 -16.53 5.42 20.70
N ASP A 133 -17.68 5.01 20.16
CA ASP A 133 -18.98 5.25 20.78
C ASP A 133 -19.14 4.46 22.08
N LYS A 134 -18.68 3.20 22.11
CA LYS A 134 -18.64 2.38 23.34
C LYS A 134 -17.79 3.01 24.43
N LEU A 135 -16.57 3.45 24.09
CA LEU A 135 -15.68 4.14 25.04
C LEU A 135 -16.32 5.41 25.60
N LYS A 136 -16.91 6.22 24.72
CA LYS A 136 -17.64 7.45 25.11
C LYS A 136 -18.80 7.14 26.04
N HIS A 137 -19.63 6.15 25.70
CA HIS A 137 -20.79 5.78 26.51
C HIS A 137 -20.38 5.28 27.90
N THR A 138 -19.39 4.38 27.98
CA THR A 138 -18.86 3.91 29.26
C THR A 138 -18.32 5.06 30.09
N ALA A 139 -17.55 5.99 29.51
CA ALA A 139 -17.04 7.15 30.24
C ALA A 139 -18.15 8.02 30.83
N MET A 140 -19.28 8.18 30.13
CA MET A 140 -20.45 8.93 30.63
C MET A 140 -21.20 8.24 31.78
N GLN A 141 -21.03 6.92 31.94
CA GLN A 141 -21.68 6.14 33.00
C GLN A 141 -20.83 5.99 34.27
N LEU A 142 -19.55 6.36 34.22
CA LEU A 142 -18.66 6.31 35.37
C LEU A 142 -18.94 7.49 36.30
N ASP A 143 -19.96 7.34 37.12
CA ASP A 143 -20.25 8.22 38.25
C ASP A 143 -20.38 7.37 39.53
N PHE A 144 -19.76 7.82 40.61
CA PHE A 144 -19.99 7.25 41.93
C PHE A 144 -21.02 8.16 42.61
N SER A 145 -22.30 7.91 42.33
CA SER A 145 -23.41 8.48 43.11
C SER A 145 -23.36 8.01 44.56
#